data_AF-A0A1G9QWD1-F1
#
_entry.id   AF-A0A1G9QWD1-F1
#
_cell.length_a   1.000
_cell.length_b   1.000
_cell.length_c   1.000
_cell.angle_alpha   90.00
_cell.angle_beta   90.00
_cell.angle_gamma   90.00
#
_symmetry.space_group_name_H-M   'P 1'
#
loop_
_entity.id
_entity.type
_entity.pdbx_description
1 polymer ?
#
loop_
_entity_poly.entity_id
_entity_poly.type
_entity_poly.pdbx_seq_one_letter_code
_entity_poly.pdbx_strand_id
1 'polypeptide(L)'
;MSYLSKWLNLFPKVIGNQTRSDDGIDNTLDYNTDGFPQRMANDPVRYDLENAVASQLLSNDERLKEEVDKYKKEADANLDTAIESHNKDVNAHADIRTKIGMDIGIHNKNGEAHSDIRTKIGTDIGTHNKDAAAHADIRQLVSDTVKVTSTVNKPESMADNGLWCEIIS
;
A
#
# COMPACT_ATOMS: atom_id res chain seq x y z
N MET A 1 44.98 2.98 12.24
CA MET A 1 46.25 3.45 11.64
C MET A 1 46.41 4.91 11.98
N SER A 2 47.47 5.25 12.72
CA SER A 2 47.67 6.59 13.30
C SER A 2 47.85 7.66 12.23
N TYR A 3 47.18 8.79 12.44
CA TYR A 3 46.98 9.95 11.56
C TYR A 3 48.28 10.73 11.23
N LEU A 4 49.46 10.18 11.52
CA LEU A 4 50.66 10.95 11.79
C LEU A 4 51.45 11.33 10.52
N SER A 5 51.55 10.44 9.53
CA SER A 5 52.51 10.61 8.42
C SER A 5 52.32 11.88 7.60
N LYS A 6 51.06 12.33 7.40
CA LYS A 6 50.78 13.57 6.67
C LYS A 6 51.15 14.85 7.43
N TRP A 7 51.27 14.78 8.75
CA TRP A 7 51.51 15.95 9.61
C TRP A 7 52.96 16.10 10.08
N LEU A 8 53.80 15.07 9.92
CA LEU A 8 55.18 15.07 10.44
C LEU A 8 56.05 16.24 9.94
N ASN A 9 55.78 16.77 8.73
CA ASN A 9 56.51 17.91 8.19
C ASN A 9 56.16 19.24 8.90
N LEU A 10 54.95 19.36 9.43
CA LEU A 10 54.49 20.54 10.19
C LEU A 10 54.65 20.35 11.70
N PHE A 11 54.53 19.11 12.17
CA PHE A 11 54.57 18.70 13.57
C PHE A 11 55.57 17.55 13.75
N PRO A 12 56.89 17.84 13.84
CA PRO A 12 57.93 16.81 13.95
C PRO A 12 57.83 16.05 15.28
N LYS A 13 58.10 14.73 15.29
CA LYS A 13 57.91 13.84 16.45
C LYS A 13 58.72 14.25 17.70
N VAL A 14 59.87 14.89 17.50
CA VAL A 14 60.75 15.38 18.57
C VAL A 14 61.06 16.85 18.33
N ILE A 15 60.96 17.68 19.37
CA ILE A 15 61.35 19.08 19.37
C ILE A 15 62.24 19.31 20.60
N GLY A 16 63.54 19.60 20.37
CA GLY A 16 64.50 19.73 21.47
C GLY A 16 64.62 18.42 22.27
N ASN A 17 64.29 18.49 23.56
CA ASN A 17 64.29 17.34 24.48
C ASN A 17 62.88 16.76 24.72
N GLN A 18 61.86 17.23 24.01
CA GLN A 18 60.49 16.74 24.14
C GLN A 18 60.10 15.83 22.96
N THR A 19 59.47 14.71 23.29
CA THR A 19 58.87 13.79 22.31
C THR A 19 57.36 13.92 22.37
N ARG A 20 56.70 14.12 21.22
CA ARG A 20 55.24 14.15 21.15
C ARG A 20 54.68 12.78 21.55
N SER A 21 53.57 12.78 22.30
CA SER A 21 52.84 11.55 22.63
C SER A 21 52.44 10.80 21.37
N ASP A 22 52.50 9.47 21.44
CA ASP A 22 51.95 8.61 20.40
C ASP A 22 50.42 8.45 20.56
N ASP A 23 49.88 8.81 21.73
CA ASP A 23 48.44 8.85 22.01
C ASP A 23 47.80 10.11 21.42
N GLY A 24 46.58 9.96 20.90
CA GLY A 24 45.77 11.06 20.40
C GLY A 24 45.21 11.94 21.51
N ILE A 25 44.53 13.02 21.11
CA ILE A 25 43.70 13.81 22.01
C ILE A 25 42.50 12.95 22.42
N ASP A 26 42.16 12.96 23.70
CA ASP A 26 41.09 12.16 24.29
C ASP A 26 39.70 12.68 23.91
N ASN A 27 38.80 11.79 23.49
CA ASN A 27 37.40 12.08 23.15
C ASN A 27 36.40 11.38 24.11
N THR A 28 36.89 10.85 25.24
CA THR A 28 36.07 10.04 26.16
C THR A 28 35.73 10.75 27.47
N LEU A 29 36.01 12.06 27.58
CA LEU A 29 35.74 12.84 28.79
C LEU A 29 34.24 13.07 29.02
N ASP A 30 33.86 13.19 30.30
CA ASP A 30 32.50 13.55 30.71
C ASP A 30 32.08 14.93 30.16
N TYR A 31 30.77 15.21 30.11
CA TYR A 31 30.29 16.51 29.65
C TYR A 31 30.80 17.64 30.53
N ASN A 32 31.42 18.63 29.91
CA ASN A 32 31.63 19.91 30.55
C ASN A 32 30.52 20.88 30.17
N THR A 33 29.64 21.19 31.12
CA THR A 33 28.56 22.20 31.01
C THR A 33 28.98 23.59 31.44
N ASP A 34 30.07 23.70 32.20
CA ASP A 34 30.45 24.91 32.93
C ASP A 34 31.39 25.81 32.10
N GLY A 35 31.63 25.41 30.84
CA GLY A 35 32.42 26.14 29.87
C GLY A 35 33.94 25.95 30.04
N PHE A 36 34.70 26.58 29.14
CA PHE A 36 36.16 26.57 29.22
C PHE A 36 36.69 27.71 30.11
N PRO A 37 37.61 27.43 31.04
CA PRO A 37 38.28 28.47 31.82
C PRO A 37 39.01 29.48 30.92
N GLN A 38 39.07 30.74 31.37
CA GLN A 38 39.89 31.75 30.70
C GLN A 38 41.38 31.47 30.92
N ARG A 39 42.18 31.69 29.87
CA ARG A 39 43.64 31.58 29.95
C ARG A 39 44.24 32.74 30.72
N MET A 40 45.22 32.45 31.58
CA MET A 40 46.02 33.43 32.31
C MET A 40 47.46 33.47 31.82
N ALA A 41 48.16 34.57 32.11
CA ALA A 41 49.56 34.75 31.69
C ALA A 41 50.52 33.73 32.31
N ASN A 42 50.17 33.20 33.48
CA ASN A 42 50.99 32.27 34.27
C ASN A 42 50.48 30.83 34.19
N ASP A 43 49.59 30.52 33.24
CA ASP A 43 49.11 29.14 33.06
C ASP A 43 50.30 28.19 32.86
N PRO A 44 50.17 26.92 33.29
CA PRO A 44 51.10 25.86 32.89
C PRO A 44 51.31 25.85 31.38
N VAL A 45 52.38 25.18 30.93
CA VAL A 45 52.85 25.27 29.54
C VAL A 45 51.69 25.25 28.56
N ARG A 46 51.56 26.31 27.74
CA ARG A 46 50.33 26.61 26.98
C ARG A 46 49.78 25.42 26.19
N TYR A 47 50.64 24.50 25.72
CA TYR A 47 50.23 23.31 24.99
C TYR A 47 49.42 22.31 25.84
N ASP A 48 49.68 22.17 27.15
CA ASP A 48 48.92 21.25 28.02
C ASP A 48 47.47 21.71 28.13
N LEU A 49 47.28 23.03 28.29
CA LEU A 49 45.96 23.64 28.35
C LEU A 49 45.24 23.61 26.99
N GLU A 50 45.97 23.76 25.87
CA GLU A 50 45.42 23.57 24.51
C GLU A 50 44.92 22.15 24.30
N ASN A 51 45.71 21.16 24.69
CA ASN A 51 45.35 19.76 24.57
C ASN A 51 44.13 19.41 25.43
N ALA A 52 44.07 19.89 26.67
CA ALA A 52 42.91 19.68 27.55
C ALA A 52 41.62 20.29 26.98
N VAL A 53 41.69 21.51 26.45
CA VAL A 53 40.54 22.16 25.79
C VAL A 53 40.10 21.37 24.55
N ALA A 54 41.04 20.93 23.73
CA ALA A 54 40.75 20.13 22.54
C ALA A 54 40.11 18.78 22.89
N SER A 55 40.59 18.09 23.93
CA SER A 55 40.00 16.83 24.39
C SER A 55 38.53 16.99 24.77
N GLN A 56 38.24 18.02 25.56
CA GLN A 56 36.88 18.28 25.98
C GLN A 56 35.96 18.66 24.81
N LEU A 57 36.47 19.44 23.84
CA LEU A 57 35.70 19.79 22.63
C LEU A 57 35.34 18.55 21.82
N LEU A 58 36.31 17.65 21.59
CA LEU A 58 36.07 16.41 20.84
C LEU A 58 35.11 15.48 21.59
N SER A 59 35.27 15.36 22.91
CA SER A 59 34.36 14.55 23.75
C SER A 59 32.92 15.09 23.73
N ASN A 60 32.77 16.42 23.79
CA ASN A 60 31.46 17.08 23.72
C ASN A 60 30.79 16.90 22.34
N ASP A 61 31.57 16.96 21.24
CA ASP A 61 31.05 16.74 19.87
C ASP A 61 30.59 15.30 19.65
N GLU A 62 31.37 14.32 20.11
CA GLU A 62 30.98 12.91 20.00
C GLU A 62 29.68 12.62 20.77
N ARG A 63 29.56 13.11 21.99
CA ARG A 63 28.33 12.95 22.77
C ARG A 63 27.14 13.71 22.18
N LEU A 64 27.35 14.90 21.60
CA LEU A 64 26.29 15.61 20.88
C LEU A 64 25.78 14.78 19.70
N LYS A 65 26.69 14.13 18.95
CA LYS A 65 26.32 13.23 17.86
C LYS A 65 25.51 12.03 18.37
N GLU A 66 25.91 11.40 19.47
CA GLU A 66 25.16 10.30 20.07
C GLU A 66 23.73 10.71 20.49
N GLU A 67 23.57 11.89 21.08
CA GLU A 67 22.26 12.43 21.44
C GLU A 67 21.41 12.71 20.19
N VAL A 68 21.99 13.32 19.15
CA VAL A 68 21.30 13.54 17.87
C VAL A 68 20.85 12.22 17.24
N ASP A 69 21.73 11.21 17.20
CA ASP A 69 21.40 9.89 16.64
C ASP A 69 20.30 9.19 17.45
N LYS A 70 20.29 9.36 18.78
CA LYS A 70 19.22 8.86 19.64
C LYS A 70 17.89 9.54 19.33
N TYR A 71 17.84 10.88 19.32
CA TYR A 71 16.61 11.63 19.06
C TYR A 71 16.07 11.38 17.66
N LYS A 72 16.95 11.19 16.66
CA LYS A 72 16.53 10.80 15.32
C LYS A 72 15.80 9.45 15.32
N LYS A 73 16.36 8.42 15.98
CA LYS A 73 15.71 7.10 16.08
C LYS A 73 14.36 7.18 16.79
N GLU A 74 14.27 7.98 17.84
CA GLU A 74 13.01 8.19 18.57
C GLU A 74 11.96 8.90 17.71
N ALA A 75 12.36 9.94 16.97
CA ALA A 75 11.49 10.65 16.04
C ALA A 75 10.98 9.73 14.92
N ASP A 76 11.86 8.92 14.33
CA ASP A 76 11.49 7.95 13.29
C ASP A 76 10.48 6.91 13.84
N ALA A 77 10.71 6.37 15.03
CA ALA A 77 9.79 5.41 15.66
C ALA A 77 8.42 6.03 16.00
N ASN A 78 8.41 7.28 16.46
CA ASN A 78 7.17 8.02 16.73
C ASN A 78 6.37 8.29 15.45
N LEU A 79 7.07 8.63 14.35
CA LEU A 79 6.45 8.83 13.05
C LEU A 79 5.82 7.54 12.52
N ASP A 80 6.54 6.41 12.58
CA ASP A 80 6.03 5.10 12.16
C ASP A 80 4.77 4.72 12.95
N THR A 81 4.81 4.91 14.28
CA THR A 81 3.66 4.65 15.16
C THR A 81 2.46 5.53 14.81
N ALA A 82 2.69 6.82 14.51
CA ALA A 82 1.63 7.75 14.13
C ALA A 82 0.99 7.37 12.78
N ILE A 83 1.80 6.96 11.80
CA ILE A 83 1.31 6.48 10.50
C ILE A 83 0.46 5.21 10.67
N GLU A 84 0.94 4.25 11.45
CA GLU A 84 0.20 3.01 11.71
C GLU A 84 -1.13 3.29 12.42
N SER A 85 -1.12 4.20 13.39
CA SER A 85 -2.33 4.64 14.09
C SER A 85 -3.33 5.31 13.15
N HIS A 86 -2.87 6.25 12.31
CA HIS A 86 -3.70 6.92 11.30
C HIS A 86 -4.35 5.91 10.34
N ASN A 87 -3.59 4.92 9.86
CA ASN A 87 -4.10 3.91 8.93
C ASN A 87 -5.15 2.97 9.56
N LYS A 88 -5.08 2.75 10.86
CA LYS A 88 -6.07 1.95 11.61
C LYS A 88 -7.28 2.78 12.07
N ASP A 89 -7.16 4.10 12.08
CA ASP A 89 -8.24 4.98 12.51
C ASP A 89 -9.41 4.95 11.51
N VAL A 90 -10.58 4.55 12.02
CA VAL A 90 -11.85 4.52 11.31
C VAL A 90 -12.37 5.91 10.95
N ASN A 91 -11.69 6.98 11.35
CA ASN A 91 -12.03 8.35 10.98
C ASN A 91 -11.07 8.96 9.95
N ALA A 92 -9.84 8.45 9.82
CA ALA A 92 -8.80 9.04 8.95
C ALA A 92 -9.24 9.20 7.49
N HIS A 93 -9.92 8.20 6.92
CA HIS A 93 -10.42 8.20 5.54
C HIS A 93 -11.96 8.14 5.45
N ALA A 94 -12.66 8.81 6.37
CA ALA A 94 -14.13 8.74 6.46
C ALA A 94 -14.81 9.30 5.21
N ASP A 95 -14.32 10.42 4.69
CA ASP A 95 -14.79 11.09 3.48
C ASP A 95 -14.67 10.18 2.24
N ILE A 96 -13.54 9.49 2.07
CA ILE A 96 -13.30 8.55 0.97
C ILE A 96 -14.30 7.39 1.05
N ARG A 97 -14.50 6.79 2.23
CA ARG A 97 -15.49 5.70 2.41
C ARG A 97 -16.90 6.17 2.11
N THR A 98 -17.28 7.36 2.58
CA THR A 98 -18.59 7.96 2.28
C THR A 98 -18.76 8.17 0.78
N LYS A 99 -17.75 8.71 0.10
CA LYS A 99 -17.80 8.95 -1.35
C LYS A 99 -17.97 7.65 -2.12
N ILE A 100 -17.18 6.61 -1.82
CA ILE A 100 -17.30 5.28 -2.43
C ILE A 100 -18.71 4.70 -2.20
N GLY A 101 -19.21 4.75 -0.96
CA GLY A 101 -20.54 4.24 -0.64
C GLY A 101 -21.65 4.97 -1.38
N MET A 102 -21.55 6.29 -1.51
CA MET A 102 -22.49 7.09 -2.29
C MET A 102 -22.44 6.76 -3.77
N ASP A 103 -21.25 6.69 -4.37
CA ASP A 103 -21.09 6.45 -5.80
C ASP A 103 -21.59 5.05 -6.20
N ILE A 104 -21.28 4.02 -5.39
CA ILE A 104 -21.85 2.66 -5.57
C ILE A 104 -23.36 2.69 -5.40
N GLY A 105 -23.87 3.40 -4.40
CA GLY A 105 -25.31 3.54 -4.16
C GLY A 105 -26.05 4.20 -5.31
N ILE A 106 -25.46 5.24 -5.92
CA ILE A 106 -25.98 5.91 -7.11
C ILE A 106 -25.96 4.96 -8.31
N HIS A 107 -24.82 4.32 -8.57
CA HIS A 107 -24.68 3.35 -9.67
C HIS A 107 -25.74 2.25 -9.58
N ASN A 108 -25.95 1.66 -8.41
CA ASN A 108 -26.91 0.57 -8.21
C ASN A 108 -28.38 1.00 -8.34
N LYS A 109 -28.68 2.27 -8.09
CA LYS A 109 -30.03 2.85 -8.29
C LYS A 109 -30.22 3.39 -9.71
N ASN A 110 -29.13 3.61 -10.44
CA ASN A 110 -29.20 4.14 -11.79
C ASN A 110 -29.76 3.08 -12.73
N GLY A 111 -30.99 3.30 -13.20
CA GLY A 111 -31.62 2.46 -14.20
C GLY A 111 -30.77 2.30 -15.45
N GLU A 112 -29.94 3.26 -15.82
CA GLU A 112 -29.14 3.24 -17.04
C GLU A 112 -27.80 2.49 -16.92
N ALA A 113 -27.31 2.25 -15.69
CA ALA A 113 -25.96 1.72 -15.46
C ALA A 113 -25.65 0.41 -16.22
N HIS A 114 -26.68 -0.42 -16.47
CA HIS A 114 -26.57 -1.66 -17.25
C HIS A 114 -27.59 -1.72 -18.39
N SER A 115 -27.90 -0.58 -19.03
CA SER A 115 -28.90 -0.51 -20.10
C SER A 115 -28.53 -1.40 -21.29
N ASP A 116 -27.30 -1.33 -21.76
CA ASP A 116 -26.84 -2.12 -22.92
C ASP A 116 -26.95 -3.63 -22.69
N ILE A 117 -26.64 -4.09 -21.46
CA ILE A 117 -26.78 -5.50 -21.06
C ILE A 117 -28.24 -5.93 -21.15
N ARG A 118 -29.17 -5.15 -20.58
CA ARG A 118 -30.60 -5.48 -20.63
C ARG A 118 -31.14 -5.46 -22.06
N THR A 119 -30.73 -4.48 -22.86
CA THR A 119 -31.08 -4.39 -24.28
C THR A 119 -30.61 -5.61 -25.04
N LYS A 120 -29.35 -6.03 -24.83
CA LYS A 120 -28.77 -7.21 -25.48
C LYS A 120 -29.53 -8.48 -25.10
N ILE A 121 -29.75 -8.73 -23.81
CA ILE A 121 -30.52 -9.88 -23.32
C ILE A 121 -31.94 -9.90 -23.92
N GLY A 122 -32.65 -8.77 -23.86
CA GLY A 122 -34.01 -8.68 -24.42
C GLY A 122 -34.05 -8.94 -25.92
N THR A 123 -33.05 -8.43 -26.65
CA THR A 123 -32.91 -8.65 -28.10
C THR A 123 -32.63 -10.11 -28.41
N ASP A 124 -31.70 -10.74 -27.69
CA ASP A 124 -31.30 -12.13 -27.93
C ASP A 124 -32.44 -13.10 -27.59
N ILE A 125 -33.14 -12.90 -26.47
CA ILE A 125 -34.36 -13.67 -26.12
C ILE A 125 -35.44 -13.47 -27.18
N GLY A 126 -35.69 -12.22 -27.59
CA GLY A 126 -36.68 -11.90 -28.60
C GLY A 126 -36.36 -12.52 -29.96
N THR A 127 -35.09 -12.62 -30.30
CA THR A 127 -34.60 -13.28 -31.53
C THR A 127 -34.79 -14.79 -31.43
N HIS A 128 -34.32 -15.42 -30.36
CA HIS A 128 -34.48 -16.86 -30.10
C HIS A 128 -35.95 -17.28 -30.12
N ASN A 129 -36.85 -16.51 -29.50
CA ASN A 129 -38.27 -16.84 -29.45
C ASN A 129 -38.98 -16.70 -30.81
N LYS A 130 -38.43 -15.93 -31.75
CA LYS A 130 -38.94 -15.82 -33.13
C LYS A 130 -38.28 -16.83 -34.08
N ASP A 131 -37.20 -17.47 -33.66
CA ASP A 131 -36.49 -18.44 -34.48
C ASP A 131 -37.33 -19.73 -34.62
N ALA A 132 -37.69 -20.02 -35.87
CA ALA A 132 -38.43 -21.23 -36.25
C ALA A 132 -37.60 -22.52 -36.10
N ALA A 133 -36.29 -22.44 -35.93
CA ALA A 133 -35.46 -23.59 -35.58
C ALA A 133 -35.38 -23.83 -34.06
N ALA A 134 -35.39 -22.76 -33.25
CA ALA A 134 -35.10 -22.82 -31.81
C ALA A 134 -36.09 -23.65 -30.96
N HIS A 135 -37.31 -23.90 -31.44
CA HIS A 135 -38.34 -24.69 -30.75
C HIS A 135 -38.96 -25.75 -31.68
N ALA A 136 -38.19 -26.24 -32.66
CA ALA A 136 -38.68 -27.17 -33.67
C ALA A 136 -39.11 -28.52 -33.07
N ASP A 137 -38.35 -29.03 -32.10
CA ASP A 137 -38.62 -30.22 -31.32
C ASP A 137 -39.91 -30.11 -30.50
N ILE A 138 -40.11 -28.98 -29.80
CA ILE A 138 -41.31 -28.71 -29.01
C ILE A 138 -42.55 -28.64 -29.92
N ARG A 139 -42.43 -27.96 -31.08
CA ARG A 139 -43.52 -27.92 -32.07
C ARG A 139 -43.88 -29.31 -32.59
N GLN A 140 -42.88 -30.14 -32.87
CA GLN A 140 -43.10 -31.52 -33.30
C GLN A 140 -43.84 -32.32 -32.23
N LEU A 141 -43.41 -32.21 -30.97
CA LEU A 141 -44.06 -32.88 -29.84
C LEU A 141 -45.53 -32.45 -29.67
N VAL A 142 -45.83 -31.16 -29.80
CA VAL A 142 -47.22 -30.65 -29.76
C VAL A 142 -48.04 -31.22 -30.91
N SER A 143 -47.52 -31.22 -32.14
CA SER A 143 -48.16 -31.84 -33.30
C SER A 143 -48.48 -33.31 -33.03
N ASP A 144 -47.50 -34.07 -32.53
CA ASP A 144 -47.66 -35.50 -32.28
C ASP A 144 -48.69 -35.76 -31.17
N THR A 145 -48.71 -34.92 -30.12
CA THR A 145 -49.69 -35.00 -29.03
C THR A 145 -51.11 -34.71 -29.52
N VAL A 146 -51.29 -33.69 -30.38
CA VAL A 146 -52.59 -33.35 -30.97
C VAL A 146 -53.09 -34.50 -31.85
N LYS A 147 -52.21 -35.09 -32.67
CA LYS A 147 -52.55 -36.25 -33.51
C LYS A 147 -53.07 -37.42 -32.67
N VAL A 148 -52.32 -37.83 -31.64
CA VAL A 148 -52.73 -38.93 -30.75
C VAL A 148 -54.07 -38.63 -30.07
N THR A 149 -54.24 -37.43 -29.52
CA THR A 149 -55.48 -37.07 -28.81
C THR A 149 -56.70 -37.05 -29.74
N SER A 150 -56.53 -36.58 -30.97
CA SER A 150 -57.59 -36.57 -31.98
C SER A 150 -57.97 -37.98 -32.46
N THR A 151 -57.01 -38.91 -32.51
CA THR A 151 -57.29 -40.31 -32.87
C THR A 151 -57.94 -41.08 -31.72
N VAL A 152 -57.52 -40.86 -30.48
CA VAL A 152 -58.08 -41.54 -29.29
C VAL A 152 -59.51 -41.06 -28.98
N ASN A 153 -59.84 -39.79 -29.23
CA ASN A 153 -61.17 -39.23 -28.97
C ASN A 153 -62.15 -39.35 -30.16
N LYS A 154 -61.84 -40.18 -31.16
CA LYS A 154 -62.78 -40.48 -32.26
C LYS A 154 -64.02 -41.20 -31.68
N PRO A 155 -65.23 -40.65 -31.80
CA PRO A 155 -66.44 -41.33 -31.34
C PRO A 155 -66.64 -42.63 -32.11
N GLU A 156 -67.00 -43.72 -31.42
CA GLU A 156 -67.26 -45.03 -32.05
C GLU A 156 -68.31 -44.95 -33.17
N SER A 157 -69.25 -44.00 -33.07
CA SER A 157 -70.27 -43.74 -34.10
C SER A 157 -69.72 -43.18 -35.43
N MET A 158 -68.43 -42.83 -35.48
CA MET A 158 -67.76 -42.29 -36.66
C MET A 158 -66.66 -43.22 -37.21
N ALA A 159 -66.67 -44.51 -36.84
CA ALA A 159 -65.88 -45.51 -37.54
C ALA A 159 -66.31 -45.57 -39.02
N ASP A 160 -65.38 -45.20 -39.89
CA ASP A 160 -65.31 -45.48 -41.34
C ASP A 160 -66.35 -44.88 -42.30
N ASN A 161 -67.05 -43.81 -41.92
CA ASN A 161 -67.93 -43.08 -42.85
C ASN A 161 -67.25 -41.90 -43.57
N GLY A 162 -65.93 -41.78 -43.52
CA GLY A 162 -65.17 -40.74 -44.26
C GLY A 162 -65.42 -39.29 -43.83
N LEU A 163 -66.20 -39.05 -42.76
CA LEU A 163 -66.58 -37.71 -42.29
C LEU A 163 -65.65 -37.11 -41.22
N TRP A 164 -64.66 -37.86 -40.73
CA TRP A 164 -63.57 -37.28 -39.95
C TRP A 164 -62.54 -36.70 -40.92
N CYS A 165 -62.58 -35.39 -41.13
CA CYS A 165 -61.44 -34.68 -41.70
C CYS A 165 -60.30 -34.74 -40.69
N GLU A 166 -59.24 -35.48 -41.02
CA GLU A 166 -57.94 -35.29 -40.40
C GLU A 166 -57.50 -33.85 -40.70
N ILE A 167 -57.66 -32.96 -39.73
CA ILE A 167 -57.06 -31.63 -39.78
C ILE A 167 -55.57 -31.86 -39.53
N ILE A 168 -54.82 -32.17 -40.59
CA ILE A 168 -53.37 -32.17 -40.58
C ILE A 168 -52.90 -31.29 -41.74
N SER A 169 -52.65 -30.03 -41.43
CA SER A 169 -51.72 -29.15 -42.15
C SER A 169 -50.85 -28.43 -41.13
#